data_AF-A0A838WAE9-F1
#
_entry.id   AF-A0A838WAE9-F1
#
_cell.length_a   1.000
_cell.length_b   1.000
_cell.length_c   1.000
_cell.angle_alpha   90.00
_cell.angle_beta   90.00
_cell.angle_gamma   90.00
#
_symmetry.space_group_name_H-M   'P 1'
#
loop_
_entity.id
_entity.type
_entity.pdbx_description
1 polymer ?
#
loop_
_entity_poly.entity_id
_entity_poly.type
_entity_poly.pdbx_seq_one_letter_code
_entity_poly.pdbx_strand_id
1 'polypeptide(L)'
;MILHVNFEEVRALSSGADLVLAAGDAERDGAVAAPSEALAEAEALRSQLTGDLSIETLAQQRRLRSAVSLICDYLSDRLKGKVIEQSPGHEESIYLYFDYGHVLTVLHRLDHLGSEMTAMVELMTGAPVTDEAAAAISFPD
;
A
#
# COMPACT_ATOMS: atom_id res chain seq x y z
N MET A 1 -15.44 -2.94 6.06
CA MET A 1 -15.57 -2.10 4.84
C MET A 1 -14.72 -2.69 3.73
N ILE A 2 -15.24 -2.74 2.51
CA ILE A 2 -14.58 -3.46 1.40
C ILE A 2 -13.84 -2.50 0.48
N LEU A 3 -12.55 -2.76 0.27
CA LEU A 3 -11.77 -2.19 -0.83
C LEU A 3 -11.76 -3.17 -1.99
N HIS A 4 -12.43 -2.82 -3.08
CA HIS A 4 -12.40 -3.63 -4.29
C HIS A 4 -11.03 -3.54 -4.97
N VAL A 5 -10.47 -4.70 -5.33
CA VAL A 5 -9.17 -4.80 -6.01
C VAL A 5 -9.29 -5.76 -7.18
N ASN A 6 -9.09 -5.25 -8.39
CA ASN A 6 -9.16 -6.06 -9.60
C ASN A 6 -7.87 -6.88 -9.82
N PHE A 7 -7.91 -7.78 -10.80
CA PHE A 7 -6.78 -8.67 -11.10
C PHE A 7 -5.46 -7.92 -11.39
N GLU A 8 -5.49 -6.84 -12.19
CA GLU A 8 -4.28 -6.08 -12.53
C GLU A 8 -3.72 -5.34 -11.32
N GLU A 9 -4.59 -4.86 -10.44
CA GLU A 9 -4.21 -4.22 -9.19
C GLU A 9 -3.60 -5.23 -8.21
N VAL A 10 -4.19 -6.43 -8.06
CA VAL A 10 -3.60 -7.53 -7.28
C VAL A 10 -2.23 -7.93 -7.82
N ARG A 11 -2.10 -8.06 -9.15
CA ARG A 11 -0.84 -8.38 -9.84
C ARG A 11 0.22 -7.32 -9.57
N ALA A 12 -0.13 -6.04 -9.76
CA ALA A 12 0.77 -4.91 -9.58
C ALA A 12 1.22 -4.76 -8.12
N LEU A 13 0.29 -4.90 -7.16
CA LEU A 13 0.60 -4.87 -5.73
C LEU A 13 1.51 -6.03 -5.32
N SER A 14 1.24 -7.25 -5.80
CA SER A 14 2.06 -8.42 -5.50
C SER A 14 3.48 -8.27 -6.05
N SER A 15 3.59 -7.90 -7.34
CA SER A 15 4.87 -7.63 -7.99
C SER A 15 5.65 -6.51 -7.29
N GLY A 16 4.98 -5.40 -6.96
CA GLY A 16 5.58 -4.28 -6.25
C GLY A 16 6.04 -4.63 -4.85
N ALA A 17 5.24 -5.39 -4.09
CA ALA A 17 5.62 -5.89 -2.77
C ALA A 17 6.88 -6.77 -2.84
N ASP A 18 6.94 -7.70 -3.81
CA ASP A 18 8.10 -8.57 -4.01
C ASP A 18 9.38 -7.77 -4.28
N LEU A 19 9.28 -6.73 -5.12
CA LEU A 19 10.41 -5.86 -5.43
C LEU A 19 10.88 -5.04 -4.22
N VAL A 20 9.95 -4.51 -3.43
CA VAL A 20 10.25 -3.75 -2.21
C VAL A 20 10.91 -4.64 -1.15
N LEU A 21 10.37 -5.84 -0.94
CA LEU A 21 10.93 -6.80 0.01
C LEU A 21 12.33 -7.26 -0.40
N ALA A 22 12.53 -7.57 -1.68
CA ALA A 22 13.85 -7.93 -2.21
C ALA A 22 14.87 -6.79 -2.07
N ALA A 23 14.46 -5.54 -2.30
CA ALA A 23 15.32 -4.37 -2.08
C ALA A 23 15.68 -4.20 -0.60
N GLY A 24 14.71 -4.36 0.31
CA GLY A 24 14.93 -4.31 1.75
C GLY A 24 15.88 -5.39 2.25
N ASP A 25 15.81 -6.61 1.70
CA ASP A 25 16.73 -7.69 2.06
C ASP A 25 18.15 -7.45 1.55
N ALA A 26 18.32 -6.86 0.37
CA ALA A 26 19.64 -6.46 -0.15
C ALA A 26 20.31 -5.39 0.72
N GLU A 27 19.54 -4.46 1.30
CA GLU A 27 20.06 -3.46 2.25
C GLU A 27 20.41 -4.06 3.62
N ARG A 28 19.78 -5.18 3.99
CA ARG A 28 20.01 -5.87 5.28
C ARG A 28 21.23 -6.79 5.29
N ASP A 29 21.80 -7.14 4.14
CA ASP A 29 22.90 -8.11 4.02
C ASP A 29 24.25 -7.64 4.64
N GLY A 30 24.21 -6.62 5.52
CA GLY A 30 25.32 -6.17 6.37
C GLY A 30 24.92 -5.67 7.77
N ALA A 31 23.64 -5.66 8.16
CA ALA A 31 23.18 -5.13 9.45
C ALA A 31 22.03 -5.95 10.05
N VAL A 32 22.18 -6.40 11.30
CA VAL A 32 21.11 -7.01 12.10
C VAL A 32 20.17 -5.89 12.58
N ALA A 33 19.38 -5.35 11.66
CA ALA A 33 18.33 -4.37 11.96
C ALA A 33 16.96 -5.01 11.69
N ALA A 34 16.00 -4.76 12.59
CA ALA A 34 14.62 -5.14 12.37
C ALA A 34 14.08 -4.44 11.10
N PRO A 35 13.14 -5.06 10.36
CA PRO A 35 12.40 -4.39 9.30
C PRO A 35 11.85 -3.05 9.77
N SER A 36 11.85 -2.05 8.88
CA SER A 36 10.98 -0.89 9.10
C SER A 36 9.52 -1.37 9.16
N GLU A 37 8.71 -0.68 9.95
CA GLU A 37 7.28 -1.00 10.11
C GLU A 37 6.58 -1.12 8.75
N ALA A 38 6.88 -0.21 7.82
CA ALA A 38 6.32 -0.25 6.47
C ALA A 38 6.72 -1.49 5.65
N LEU A 39 7.92 -2.05 5.85
CA LEU A 39 8.33 -3.31 5.21
C LEU A 39 7.59 -4.51 5.79
N ALA A 40 7.39 -4.54 7.11
CA ALA A 40 6.60 -5.58 7.76
C ALA A 40 5.13 -5.53 7.30
N GLU A 41 4.57 -4.34 7.14
CA GLU A 41 3.21 -4.17 6.60
C GLU A 41 3.12 -4.56 5.12
N ALA A 42 4.15 -4.31 4.31
CA ALA A 42 4.20 -4.77 2.93
C ALA A 42 4.25 -6.30 2.83
N GLU A 43 4.99 -6.97 3.72
CA GLU A 43 5.02 -8.43 3.83
C GLU A 43 3.65 -8.99 4.26
N ALA A 44 3.00 -8.37 5.25
CA ALA A 44 1.67 -8.75 5.69
C ALA A 44 0.62 -8.58 4.57
N LEU A 45 0.69 -7.46 3.82
CA LEU A 45 -0.17 -7.20 2.68
C LEU A 45 -0.04 -8.28 1.61
N ARG A 46 1.20 -8.66 1.25
CA ARG A 46 1.48 -9.69 0.24
C ARG A 46 0.69 -10.98 0.49
N SER A 47 0.56 -11.40 1.74
CA SER A 47 -0.18 -12.62 2.11
C SER A 47 -1.71 -12.53 1.89
N GLN A 48 -2.25 -11.31 1.81
CA GLN A 48 -3.69 -11.02 1.71
C GLN A 48 -4.16 -10.68 0.29
N LEU A 49 -3.23 -10.51 -0.67
CA LEU A 49 -3.52 -10.10 -2.04
C LEU A 49 -4.12 -11.23 -2.89
N THR A 50 -5.35 -11.64 -2.59
CA THR A 50 -6.11 -12.62 -3.37
C THR A 50 -7.33 -12.02 -4.07
N GLY A 51 -7.62 -10.74 -3.84
CA GLY A 51 -8.80 -10.04 -4.38
C GLY A 51 -9.18 -8.86 -3.50
N ASP A 52 -10.48 -8.67 -3.31
CA ASP A 52 -11.03 -7.63 -2.44
C ASP A 52 -10.50 -7.74 -1.01
N LEU A 53 -10.28 -6.59 -0.38
CA LEU A 53 -9.74 -6.48 0.98
C LEU A 53 -10.81 -5.97 1.94
N SER A 54 -11.12 -6.78 2.96
CA SER A 54 -11.94 -6.36 4.10
C SER A 54 -11.10 -5.56 5.09
N ILE A 55 -11.55 -4.34 5.38
CA ILE A 55 -10.90 -3.38 6.27
C ILE A 55 -11.87 -3.09 7.41
N GLU A 56 -11.57 -3.66 8.57
CA GLU A 56 -12.45 -3.66 9.74
C GLU A 56 -12.22 -2.44 10.63
N THR A 57 -11.02 -1.88 10.65
CA THR A 57 -10.66 -0.77 11.56
C THR A 57 -9.88 0.32 10.84
N LEU A 58 -9.95 1.55 11.33
CA LEU A 58 -9.16 2.65 10.77
C LEU A 58 -7.65 2.40 10.99
N ALA A 59 -7.27 1.74 12.09
CA ALA A 59 -5.88 1.32 12.31
C ALA A 59 -5.41 0.33 11.23
N GLN A 60 -6.25 -0.62 10.81
CA GLN A 60 -5.93 -1.52 9.69
C GLN A 60 -5.82 -0.74 8.37
N GLN A 61 -6.75 0.17 8.10
CA GLN A 61 -6.70 1.04 6.91
C GLN A 61 -5.37 1.81 6.83
N ARG A 62 -4.93 2.42 7.94
CA ARG A 62 -3.69 3.22 7.98
C ARG A 62 -2.45 2.39 7.70
N ARG A 63 -2.38 1.17 8.26
CA ARG A 63 -1.29 0.21 8.00
C ARG A 63 -1.25 -0.21 6.54
N LEU A 64 -2.40 -0.59 5.99
CA LEU A 64 -2.54 -0.95 4.58
C LEU A 64 -2.13 0.21 3.65
N ARG A 65 -2.60 1.42 3.93
CA ARG A 65 -2.21 2.63 3.22
C ARG A 65 -0.69 2.85 3.26
N SER A 66 -0.07 2.66 4.43
CA SER A 66 1.39 2.81 4.57
C SER A 66 2.15 1.81 3.70
N ALA A 67 1.74 0.54 3.69
CA ALA A 67 2.34 -0.49 2.83
C ALA A 67 2.19 -0.15 1.35
N VAL A 68 0.98 0.21 0.92
CA VAL A 68 0.70 0.56 -0.48
C VAL A 68 1.45 1.82 -0.90
N SER A 69 1.58 2.82 -0.01
CA SER A 69 2.36 4.03 -0.27
C SER A 69 3.83 3.70 -0.52
N LEU A 70 4.44 2.84 0.31
CA LEU A 70 5.82 2.40 0.14
C LEU A 70 6.04 1.73 -1.23
N ILE A 71 5.11 0.85 -1.64
CA ILE A 71 5.15 0.20 -2.96
C ILE A 71 5.02 1.25 -4.08
N CYS A 72 4.09 2.19 -3.94
CA CYS A 72 3.85 3.24 -4.92
C CYS A 72 5.09 4.12 -5.13
N ASP A 73 5.72 4.56 -4.04
CA ASP A 73 6.93 5.38 -4.06
C ASP A 73 8.09 4.63 -4.73
N TYR A 74 8.29 3.37 -4.36
CA TYR A 74 9.33 2.53 -4.95
C TYR A 74 9.14 2.34 -6.46
N LEU A 75 7.91 2.04 -6.91
CA LEU A 75 7.60 1.91 -8.33
C LEU A 75 7.77 3.22 -9.08
N SER A 76 7.41 4.35 -8.47
CA SER A 76 7.60 5.69 -9.03
C SER A 76 9.08 5.98 -9.28
N ASP A 77 9.93 5.72 -8.30
CA ASP A 77 11.38 5.97 -8.40
C ASP A 77 12.05 5.02 -9.39
N ARG A 78 11.64 3.74 -9.39
CA ARG A 78 12.12 2.76 -10.37
C ARG A 78 11.73 3.15 -11.80
N LEU A 79 10.49 3.59 -12.01
CA LEU A 79 10.00 4.08 -13.31
C LEU A 79 10.84 5.29 -13.77
N LYS A 80 11.02 6.30 -12.92
CA LYS A 80 11.85 7.48 -13.24
C LYS A 80 13.27 7.05 -13.64
N GLY A 81 13.88 6.14 -12.87
CA GLY A 81 15.20 5.58 -13.16
C GLY A 81 15.26 4.92 -14.54
N LYS A 82 14.29 4.07 -14.87
CA LYS A 82 14.25 3.36 -16.15
C LYS A 82 13.96 4.26 -17.36
N VAL A 83 13.13 5.29 -17.16
CA VAL A 83 12.88 6.31 -18.18
C VAL A 83 14.17 7.08 -18.52
N ILE A 84 14.99 7.41 -17.50
CA ILE A 84 16.27 8.09 -17.68
C ILE A 84 17.30 7.15 -18.35
N GLU A 85 17.37 5.90 -17.91
CA GLU A 85 18.36 4.92 -18.38
C GLU A 85 18.13 4.50 -19.83
N GLN A 86 16.88 4.25 -20.21
CA GLN A 86 16.54 3.60 -21.49
C GLN A 86 15.74 4.55 -22.40
N SER A 87 14.47 4.79 -22.06
CA SER A 87 13.58 5.80 -22.64
C SER A 87 12.15 5.60 -22.08
N PRO A 88 11.24 6.57 -22.23
CA PRO A 88 9.82 6.38 -21.92
C PRO A 88 9.14 5.25 -22.71
N GLY A 89 9.59 4.99 -23.95
CA GLY A 89 9.01 3.98 -24.84
C GLY A 89 9.62 2.59 -24.72
N HIS A 90 10.59 2.41 -23.82
CA HIS A 90 11.18 1.11 -23.57
C HIS A 90 10.16 0.19 -22.86
N GLU A 91 10.15 -1.08 -23.23
CA GLU A 91 9.20 -2.08 -22.73
C GLU A 91 9.12 -2.11 -21.18
N GLU A 92 10.26 -2.16 -20.51
CA GLU A 92 10.32 -2.13 -19.04
C GLU A 92 9.72 -0.85 -18.43
N SER A 93 9.93 0.31 -19.06
CA SER A 93 9.34 1.58 -18.62
C SER A 93 7.82 1.57 -18.74
N ILE A 94 7.30 0.97 -19.81
CA ILE A 94 5.86 0.83 -20.04
C ILE A 94 5.24 -0.09 -18.98
N TYR A 95 5.86 -1.25 -18.71
CA TYR A 95 5.37 -2.15 -17.67
C TYR A 95 5.36 -1.50 -16.28
N LEU A 96 6.44 -0.81 -15.91
CA LEU A 96 6.51 -0.08 -14.64
C LEU A 96 5.48 1.04 -14.54
N TYR A 97 5.17 1.72 -15.66
CA TYR A 97 4.11 2.73 -15.68
C TYR A 97 2.73 2.13 -15.37
N PHE A 98 2.39 0.98 -15.94
CA PHE A 98 1.12 0.31 -15.64
C PHE A 98 1.07 -0.18 -14.20
N ASP A 99 2.10 -0.87 -13.72
CA ASP A 99 2.15 -1.34 -12.34
C ASP A 99 2.05 -0.16 -11.35
N TYR A 100 2.80 0.92 -11.57
CA TYR A 100 2.69 2.15 -10.80
C TYR A 100 1.27 2.74 -10.84
N GLY A 101 0.66 2.85 -12.02
CA GLY A 101 -0.68 3.42 -12.18
C GLY A 101 -1.76 2.62 -11.45
N HIS A 102 -1.67 1.28 -11.48
CA HIS A 102 -2.57 0.41 -10.73
C HIS A 102 -2.41 0.59 -9.21
N VAL A 103 -1.18 0.57 -8.71
CA VAL A 103 -0.91 0.77 -7.27
C VAL A 103 -1.34 2.17 -6.82
N LEU A 104 -1.08 3.22 -7.61
CA LEU A 104 -1.50 4.59 -7.32
C LEU A 104 -3.04 4.70 -7.24
N THR A 105 -3.75 4.01 -8.12
CA THR A 105 -5.23 3.98 -8.10
C THR A 105 -5.74 3.36 -6.81
N VAL A 106 -5.15 2.25 -6.38
CA VAL A 106 -5.48 1.61 -5.10
C VAL A 106 -5.18 2.54 -3.91
N LEU A 107 -4.01 3.19 -3.92
CA LEU A 107 -3.63 4.14 -2.87
C LEU A 107 -4.64 5.28 -2.74
N HIS A 108 -5.06 5.86 -3.87
CA HIS A 108 -6.08 6.90 -3.89
C HIS A 108 -7.42 6.41 -3.30
N ARG A 109 -7.85 5.18 -3.63
CA ARG A 109 -9.07 4.60 -3.04
C ARG A 109 -8.91 4.36 -1.53
N LEU A 110 -7.73 3.96 -1.08
CA LEU A 110 -7.41 3.83 0.34
C LEU A 110 -7.46 5.16 1.08
N ASP A 111 -6.92 6.24 0.49
CA ASP A 111 -6.98 7.59 1.07
C ASP A 111 -8.43 8.06 1.23
N HIS A 112 -9.26 7.80 0.24
CA HIS A 112 -10.69 8.12 0.30
C HIS A 112 -11.39 7.33 1.42
N LEU A 113 -11.20 6.01 1.45
CA LEU A 113 -11.76 5.14 2.48
C LEU A 113 -11.32 5.57 3.89
N GLY A 114 -10.04 5.90 4.07
CA GLY A 114 -9.52 6.38 5.35
C GLY A 114 -10.14 7.70 5.80
N SER A 115 -10.45 8.59 4.85
CA SER A 115 -11.15 9.85 5.12
C SER A 115 -12.59 9.60 5.57
N GLU A 116 -13.30 8.69 4.91
CA GLU A 116 -14.66 8.28 5.30
C GLU A 116 -14.68 7.63 6.68
N MET A 117 -13.77 6.68 6.94
CA MET A 117 -13.63 6.02 8.25
C MET A 117 -13.31 7.01 9.36
N THR A 118 -12.42 7.97 9.10
CA THR A 118 -12.10 9.05 10.04
C THR A 118 -13.36 9.84 10.40
N ALA A 119 -14.11 10.30 9.39
CA ALA A 119 -15.34 11.05 9.61
C ALA A 119 -16.38 10.25 10.42
N MET A 120 -16.51 8.95 10.17
CA MET A 120 -17.41 8.08 10.94
C MET A 120 -16.97 7.94 12.40
N VAL A 121 -15.67 7.74 12.67
CA VAL A 121 -15.15 7.68 14.05
C VAL A 121 -15.43 8.99 14.79
N GLU A 122 -15.16 10.13 14.16
CA GLU A 122 -15.40 11.45 14.76
C GLU A 122 -16.88 11.67 15.04
N LEU A 123 -17.76 11.24 14.14
CA LEU A 123 -19.21 11.31 14.33
C LEU A 123 -19.68 10.44 15.51
N MET A 124 -19.13 9.22 15.66
CA MET A 124 -19.50 8.29 16.72
C MET A 124 -19.00 8.71 18.10
N THR A 125 -17.82 9.34 18.15
CA THR A 125 -17.13 9.70 19.40
C THR A 125 -17.36 11.15 19.81
N GLY A 126 -17.74 12.02 18.88
CA GLY A 126 -17.86 13.47 19.09
C GLY A 126 -16.53 14.19 19.30
N ALA A 127 -15.40 13.55 18.96
CA ALA A 127 -14.05 14.08 19.16
C ALA A 127 -13.12 13.69 17.99
N PRO A 128 -12.00 14.41 17.79
CA PRO A 128 -10.98 14.01 16.81
C PRO A 128 -10.46 12.60 17.05
N VAL A 129 -10.10 11.90 15.97
CA VAL A 129 -9.70 10.49 16.05
C VAL A 129 -8.39 10.30 16.80
N THR A 130 -8.42 9.49 17.86
CA THR A 130 -7.23 8.99 18.56
C THR A 130 -6.81 7.62 18.01
N ASP A 131 -5.57 7.19 18.27
CA ASP A 131 -5.11 5.86 17.86
C ASP A 131 -5.88 4.73 18.55
N GLU A 132 -6.28 4.95 19.82
CA GLU A 132 -7.15 4.03 20.53
C GLU A 132 -8.51 3.89 19.83
N ALA A 133 -9.15 5.00 19.46
CA ALA A 133 -10.42 4.98 18.74
C ALA A 133 -10.28 4.33 17.34
N ALA A 134 -9.16 4.59 16.66
CA ALA A 134 -8.87 4.02 15.35
C ALA A 134 -8.73 2.49 15.38
N ALA A 135 -8.27 1.93 16.50
CA ALA A 135 -8.14 0.48 16.71
C ALA A 135 -9.40 -0.17 17.30
N ALA A 136 -10.13 0.55 18.15
CA ALA A 136 -11.27 0.00 18.89
C ALA A 136 -12.58 -0.01 18.09
N ILE A 137 -12.79 0.95 17.19
CA ILE A 137 -14.02 1.04 16.40
C ILE A 137 -13.93 0.14 15.17
N SER A 138 -14.83 -0.83 15.12
CA SER A 138 -14.96 -1.79 14.02
C SER A 138 -16.08 -1.39 13.07
N PHE A 139 -15.84 -1.54 11.77
CA PHE A 139 -16.77 -1.29 10.69
C PHE A 139 -17.18 -2.62 10.03
N PRO A 140 -18.49 -2.83 9.78
CA PRO A 140 -18.95 -4.01 9.06
C PRO A 140 -18.47 -4.01 7.59
N ASP A 141 -18.47 -5.19 6.99
CA ASP A 141 -18.25 -5.42 5.56
C ASP A 141 -19.51 -5.19 4.73
#